data_AF-A0A2G9UT22-F1
#
_entry.id   AF-A0A2G9UT22-F1
#
_cell.length_a   1.000
_cell.length_b   1.000
_cell.length_c   1.000
_cell.angle_alpha   90.00
_cell.angle_beta   90.00
_cell.angle_gamma   90.00
#
_symmetry.space_group_name_H-M   'P 1'
#
loop_
_entity.id
_entity.type
_entity.pdbx_description
1 polymer ?
#
loop_
_entity_poly.entity_id
_entity_poly.type
_entity_poly.pdbx_seq_one_letter_code
_entity_poly.pdbx_strand_id
1 'polypeptide(L)'
;MSEKIELSKWSNLLNKNLRKAILDVGLLCAYNDTGIARFVGWRETAGAVGVAWDKIQADGILPEYDTLNLTWVMSDCVESIDAGALINWVDSGADVVLGPPCSGSATISGSIAKYFDFPIVLWAPTFSSELLDANEYSTMMAPTWSSIKSVTSITKADTDITNYEKIYGAEPN
;
A
#
# COMPACT_ATOMS: atom_id res chain seq x y z
N MET A 1 43.62 -7.85 6.28
CA MET A 1 42.73 -6.68 6.39
C MET A 1 41.27 -7.03 6.03
N SER A 2 41.00 -8.04 5.20
CA SER A 2 39.62 -8.47 4.86
C SER A 2 38.88 -9.19 6.00
N GLU A 3 39.57 -9.98 6.82
CA GLU A 3 38.96 -10.77 7.90
C GLU A 3 38.30 -9.90 8.99
N LYS A 4 38.91 -8.75 9.33
CA LYS A 4 38.30 -7.78 10.27
C LYS A 4 37.06 -7.10 9.70
N ILE A 5 36.99 -6.91 8.38
CA ILE A 5 35.81 -6.34 7.71
C ILE A 5 34.67 -7.35 7.72
N GLU A 6 34.95 -8.62 7.44
CA GLU A 6 33.96 -9.69 7.52
C GLU A 6 33.39 -9.86 8.92
N LEU A 7 34.26 -9.94 9.95
CA LEU A 7 33.83 -10.08 11.34
C LEU A 7 33.00 -8.87 11.82
N SER A 8 33.31 -7.66 11.35
CA SER A 8 32.50 -6.47 11.65
C SER A 8 31.13 -6.49 10.95
N LYS A 9 31.06 -7.09 9.76
CA LYS A 9 29.82 -7.26 8.99
C LYS A 9 28.93 -8.30 9.68
N TRP A 10 29.50 -9.43 10.09
CA TRP A 10 28.81 -10.47 10.85
C TRP A 10 28.39 -9.99 12.26
N SER A 11 29.21 -9.20 12.95
CA SER A 11 28.83 -8.62 14.25
C SER A 11 27.68 -7.63 14.11
N ASN A 12 27.65 -6.82 13.05
CA ASN A 12 26.54 -5.89 12.80
C ASN A 12 25.25 -6.62 12.40
N LEU A 13 25.34 -7.73 11.65
CA LEU A 13 24.18 -8.58 11.34
C LEU A 13 23.65 -9.32 12.57
N LEU A 14 24.54 -9.84 13.42
CA LEU A 14 24.17 -10.46 14.69
C LEU A 14 23.57 -9.43 15.67
N ASN A 15 24.12 -8.22 15.72
CA ASN A 15 23.61 -7.14 16.57
C ASN A 15 22.26 -6.57 16.07
N LYS A 16 22.02 -6.57 14.76
CA LYS A 16 20.70 -6.29 14.18
C LYS A 16 19.66 -7.34 14.59
N ASN A 17 20.07 -8.61 14.69
CA ASN A 17 19.22 -9.72 15.14
C ASN A 17 19.12 -9.87 16.67
N LEU A 18 19.93 -9.16 17.46
CA LEU A 18 19.97 -9.22 18.93
C LEU A 18 19.23 -8.06 19.61
N ARG A 19 18.83 -7.03 18.85
CA ARG A 19 17.82 -6.08 19.31
C ARG A 19 16.46 -6.70 19.03
N LYS A 20 15.64 -6.79 20.07
CA LYS A 20 14.19 -6.97 19.94
C LYS A 20 13.69 -5.94 18.91
N ALA A 21 13.24 -6.42 17.75
CA ALA A 21 13.04 -5.59 16.57
C ALA A 21 11.79 -4.73 16.74
N ILE A 22 11.92 -3.42 16.49
CA ILE A 22 10.78 -2.51 16.39
C ILE A 22 10.30 -2.60 14.93
N LEU A 23 8.99 -2.73 14.74
CA LEU A 23 8.37 -2.57 13.42
C LEU A 23 7.71 -1.19 13.36
N ASP A 24 8.24 -0.31 12.53
CA ASP A 24 7.72 1.04 12.33
C ASP A 24 6.93 1.12 11.02
N VAL A 25 5.61 1.29 11.12
CA VAL A 25 4.68 1.34 9.98
C VAL A 25 4.12 2.75 9.82
N GLY A 26 4.28 3.31 8.63
CA GLY A 26 3.61 4.55 8.22
C GLY A 26 2.27 4.26 7.55
N LEU A 27 1.29 5.14 7.72
CA LEU A 27 -0.03 5.03 7.10
C LEU A 27 -0.48 6.38 6.51
N LEU A 28 -0.65 6.42 5.20
CA LEU A 28 -1.22 7.57 4.49
C LEU A 28 -2.74 7.40 4.37
N CYS A 29 -3.47 8.43 4.78
CA CYS A 29 -4.93 8.44 4.81
C CYS A 29 -5.52 9.75 4.26
N ALA A 30 -6.69 9.65 3.65
CA ALA A 30 -7.53 10.80 3.34
C ALA A 30 -8.44 11.09 4.54
N TYR A 31 -8.85 12.34 4.74
CA TYR A 31 -9.71 12.78 5.84
C TYR A 31 -10.90 13.61 5.35
N ASN A 32 -10.63 14.74 4.70
CA ASN A 32 -11.61 15.78 4.38
C ASN A 32 -11.88 15.96 2.87
N ASP A 33 -11.20 15.23 1.99
CA ASP A 33 -11.49 15.26 0.56
C ASP A 33 -12.93 14.78 0.27
N THR A 34 -13.80 15.66 -0.20
CA THR A 34 -15.24 15.38 -0.35
C THR A 34 -15.57 14.38 -1.46
N GLY A 35 -14.67 14.15 -2.42
CA GLY A 35 -14.88 13.21 -3.52
C GLY A 35 -14.63 11.76 -3.12
N ILE A 36 -13.57 11.54 -2.33
CA ILE A 36 -13.07 10.20 -1.99
C ILE A 36 -13.28 9.82 -0.52
N ALA A 37 -13.38 10.78 0.41
CA ALA A 37 -13.38 10.49 1.85
C ALA A 37 -14.58 9.64 2.28
N ARG A 38 -15.68 9.70 1.52
CA ARG A 38 -16.84 8.81 1.71
C ARG A 38 -16.55 7.32 1.45
N PHE A 39 -15.42 6.99 0.82
CA PHE A 39 -15.02 5.62 0.48
C PHE A 39 -13.69 5.22 1.12
N VAL A 40 -12.73 6.15 1.16
CA VAL A 40 -11.35 5.91 1.63
C VAL A 40 -10.91 6.92 2.69
N GLY A 41 -11.85 7.66 3.25
CA GLY A 41 -11.56 8.61 4.32
C GLY A 41 -11.35 7.92 5.65
N TRP A 42 -10.55 8.52 6.51
CA TRP A 42 -10.24 8.06 7.85
C TRP A 42 -11.49 7.77 8.68
N ARG A 43 -12.56 8.56 8.49
CA ARG A 43 -13.84 8.33 9.18
C ARG A 43 -14.40 6.92 8.91
N GLU A 44 -14.17 6.38 7.72
CA GLU A 44 -14.65 5.06 7.32
C GLU A 44 -13.62 3.96 7.58
N THR A 45 -12.33 4.29 7.59
CA THR A 45 -11.23 3.30 7.65
C THR A 45 -10.56 3.17 9.01
N ALA A 46 -10.59 4.21 9.86
CA ALA A 46 -9.91 4.23 11.16
C ALA A 46 -10.36 3.08 12.08
N GLY A 47 -11.66 2.76 12.09
CA GLY A 47 -12.19 1.67 12.89
C GLY A 47 -11.63 0.31 12.46
N ALA A 48 -11.55 0.05 11.15
CA ALA A 48 -10.99 -1.19 10.62
C ALA A 48 -9.48 -1.29 10.88
N VAL A 49 -8.75 -0.20 10.65
CA VAL A 49 -7.29 -0.14 10.91
C VAL A 49 -7.00 -0.37 12.39
N GLY A 50 -7.70 0.33 13.29
CA GLY A 50 -7.50 0.19 14.73
C GLY A 50 -7.79 -1.23 15.21
N VAL A 51 -8.93 -1.81 14.82
CA VAL A 51 -9.28 -3.19 15.20
C VAL A 51 -8.28 -4.20 14.66
N ALA A 52 -7.81 -4.04 13.43
CA ALA A 52 -6.80 -4.92 12.85
C ALA A 52 -5.46 -4.81 13.60
N TRP A 53 -5.02 -3.59 13.90
CA TRP A 53 -3.77 -3.33 14.61
C TRP A 53 -3.77 -3.87 16.04
N ASP A 54 -4.87 -3.65 16.77
CA ASP A 54 -5.08 -4.20 18.12
C ASP A 54 -5.05 -5.74 18.09
N LYS A 55 -5.67 -6.33 17.07
CA LYS A 55 -5.70 -7.79 16.92
C LYS A 55 -4.33 -8.39 16.58
N ILE A 56 -3.55 -7.74 15.71
CA ILE A 56 -2.17 -8.16 15.39
C ILE A 56 -1.33 -8.23 16.67
N GLN A 57 -1.43 -7.21 17.53
CA GLN A 57 -0.73 -7.16 18.81
C GLN A 57 -1.25 -8.21 19.81
N ALA A 58 -2.57 -8.32 19.96
CA ALA A 58 -3.18 -9.23 20.93
C ALA A 58 -2.95 -10.71 20.59
N ASP A 59 -2.98 -11.06 19.31
CA ASP A 59 -2.78 -12.43 18.83
C ASP A 59 -1.29 -12.79 18.69
N GLY A 60 -0.37 -11.82 18.78
CA GLY A 60 1.07 -12.05 18.64
C GLY A 60 1.45 -12.58 17.25
N ILE A 61 0.81 -12.08 16.19
CA ILE A 61 0.99 -12.56 14.80
C ILE A 61 2.43 -12.36 14.32
N LEU A 62 3.14 -11.38 14.88
CA LEU A 62 4.52 -11.01 14.55
C LEU A 62 5.44 -11.21 15.77
N PRO A 63 5.69 -12.47 16.21
CA PRO A 63 6.39 -12.75 17.47
C PRO A 63 7.88 -12.37 17.45
N GLU A 64 8.43 -12.10 16.27
CA GLU A 64 9.82 -11.66 16.07
C GLU A 64 10.02 -10.17 16.41
N TYR A 65 8.91 -9.41 16.43
CA TYR A 65 8.89 -8.00 16.75
C TYR A 65 8.34 -7.77 18.14
N ASP A 66 8.91 -6.78 18.79
CA ASP A 66 8.76 -6.55 20.21
C ASP A 66 7.94 -5.30 20.51
N THR A 67 7.94 -4.39 19.55
CA THR A 67 7.18 -3.15 19.54
C THR A 67 6.68 -2.95 18.13
N LEU A 68 5.38 -2.75 17.98
CA LEU A 68 4.74 -2.44 16.72
C LEU A 68 4.24 -1.00 16.81
N ASN A 69 4.81 -0.10 16.01
CA ASN A 69 4.41 1.29 15.94
C ASN A 69 3.65 1.56 14.65
N LEU A 70 2.49 2.20 14.78
CA LEU A 70 1.72 2.71 13.66
C LEU A 70 1.67 4.22 13.76
N THR A 71 2.21 4.90 12.76
CA THR A 71 2.13 6.36 12.62
C THR A 71 1.33 6.69 11.37
N TRP A 72 0.54 7.75 11.39
CA TRP A 72 -0.31 8.12 10.27
C TRP A 72 -0.24 9.61 9.94
N VAL A 73 -0.42 9.91 8.66
CA VAL A 73 -0.55 11.28 8.15
C VAL A 73 -1.86 11.39 7.37
N MET A 74 -2.64 12.40 7.70
CA MET A 74 -3.83 12.79 6.92
C MET A 74 -3.36 13.71 5.80
N SER A 75 -3.18 13.16 4.61
CA SER A 75 -2.66 13.91 3.46
C SER A 75 -3.75 14.49 2.58
N ASP A 76 -5.00 14.05 2.72
CA ASP A 76 -6.12 14.48 1.87
C ASP A 76 -5.84 14.35 0.38
N CYS A 77 -5.03 13.37 -0.01
CA CYS A 77 -4.60 13.15 -1.39
C CYS A 77 -3.88 14.33 -2.03
N VAL A 78 -3.23 15.16 -1.21
CA VAL A 78 -2.32 16.19 -1.67
C VAL A 78 -0.96 15.55 -1.87
N GLU A 79 -0.52 15.45 -3.13
CA GLU A 79 0.66 14.69 -3.52
C GLU A 79 1.94 15.19 -2.85
N SER A 80 2.05 16.50 -2.59
CA SER A 80 3.19 17.09 -1.91
C SER A 80 3.27 16.71 -0.42
N ILE A 81 2.13 16.52 0.24
CA ILE A 81 2.06 16.08 1.63
C ILE A 81 2.43 14.59 1.71
N ASP A 82 1.87 13.76 0.82
CA ASP A 82 2.21 12.34 0.73
C ASP A 82 3.70 12.12 0.45
N ALA A 83 4.28 12.89 -0.48
CA ALA A 83 5.70 12.85 -0.79
C ALA A 83 6.57 13.22 0.43
N GLY A 84 6.24 14.32 1.10
CA GLY A 84 6.99 14.77 2.28
C GLY A 84 6.88 13.78 3.45
N ALA A 85 5.69 13.22 3.69
CA ALA A 85 5.48 12.21 4.72
C ALA A 85 6.29 10.94 4.45
N LEU A 86 6.29 10.45 3.20
CA LEU A 86 7.08 9.29 2.81
C LEU A 86 8.58 9.53 3.03
N ILE A 87 9.13 10.66 2.56
CA ILE A 87 10.55 11.00 2.75
C ILE A 87 10.88 11.03 4.24
N ASN A 88 10.05 11.68 5.06
CA ASN A 88 10.26 11.74 6.50
C ASN A 88 10.26 10.35 7.15
N TRP A 89 9.37 9.45 6.72
CA TRP A 89 9.32 8.08 7.24
C TRP A 89 10.55 7.28 6.85
N VAL A 90 10.97 7.36 5.58
CA VAL A 90 12.21 6.75 5.10
C VAL A 90 13.40 7.24 5.93
N ASP A 91 13.51 8.56 6.13
CA ASP A 91 14.61 9.18 6.90
C ASP A 91 14.56 8.80 8.39
N SER A 92 13.36 8.63 8.94
CA SER A 92 13.18 8.19 10.34
C SER A 92 13.43 6.70 10.56
N GLY A 93 13.59 5.92 9.48
CA GLY A 93 13.81 4.49 9.53
C GLY A 93 12.55 3.66 9.70
N ALA A 94 11.41 4.10 9.16
CA ALA A 94 10.23 3.25 9.02
C ALA A 94 10.58 1.99 8.20
N ASP A 95 9.84 0.90 8.39
CA ASP A 95 10.06 -0.36 7.66
C ASP A 95 9.17 -0.44 6.42
N VAL A 96 7.96 0.11 6.48
CA VAL A 96 6.97 0.06 5.39
C VAL A 96 5.96 1.19 5.52
N VAL A 97 5.43 1.65 4.38
CA VAL A 97 4.29 2.58 4.34
C VAL A 97 3.08 1.90 3.70
N LEU A 98 1.95 2.01 4.38
CA LEU A 98 0.63 1.65 3.87
C LEU A 98 -0.01 2.91 3.25
N GLY A 99 -0.39 2.83 1.98
CA GLY A 99 -0.97 3.93 1.21
C GLY A 99 -0.01 4.43 0.15
N PRO A 100 -0.28 5.55 -0.52
CA PRO A 100 -1.40 6.46 -0.30
C PRO A 100 -2.74 5.94 -0.83
N PRO A 101 -3.87 6.57 -0.42
CA PRO A 101 -5.21 6.16 -0.82
C PRO A 101 -5.61 6.62 -2.23
N CYS A 102 -4.92 7.62 -2.79
CA CYS A 102 -5.21 8.15 -4.11
C CYS A 102 -4.17 7.77 -5.14
N SER A 103 -4.61 7.63 -6.40
CA SER A 103 -3.73 7.27 -7.50
C SER A 103 -2.68 8.34 -7.81
N GLY A 104 -3.04 9.63 -7.80
CA GLY A 104 -2.08 10.73 -8.04
C GLY A 104 -0.94 10.71 -7.01
N SER A 105 -1.31 10.64 -5.73
CA SER A 105 -0.36 10.44 -4.64
C SER A 105 0.46 9.17 -4.81
N ALA A 106 -0.16 8.05 -5.20
CA ALA A 106 0.51 6.77 -5.35
C ALA A 106 1.58 6.79 -6.43
N THR A 107 1.36 7.53 -7.51
CA THR A 107 2.34 7.73 -8.60
C THR A 107 3.58 8.51 -8.11
N ILE A 108 3.37 9.59 -7.35
CA ILE A 108 4.48 10.36 -6.78
C ILE A 108 5.21 9.56 -5.69
N SER A 109 4.47 8.99 -4.74
CA SER A 109 5.03 8.16 -3.67
C SER A 109 5.77 6.95 -4.22
N GLY A 110 5.25 6.30 -5.26
CA GLY A 110 5.88 5.16 -5.92
C GLY A 110 7.23 5.48 -6.55
N SER A 111 7.32 6.63 -7.23
CA SER A 111 8.58 7.12 -7.79
C SER A 111 9.64 7.37 -6.72
N ILE A 112 9.23 7.96 -5.59
CA ILE A 112 10.09 8.21 -4.43
C ILE A 112 10.51 6.88 -3.76
N ALA A 113 9.56 5.97 -3.57
CA ALA A 113 9.85 4.68 -2.96
C ALA A 113 10.83 3.84 -3.78
N LYS A 114 10.71 3.84 -5.10
CA LYS A 114 11.70 3.20 -5.99
C LYS A 114 13.10 3.82 -5.81
N TYR A 115 13.20 5.13 -5.68
CA TYR A 115 14.48 5.82 -5.45
C TYR A 115 15.15 5.39 -4.14
N PHE A 116 14.37 5.21 -3.08
CA PHE A 116 14.87 4.80 -1.77
C PHE A 116 14.91 3.28 -1.54
N ASP A 117 14.51 2.48 -2.54
CA ASP A 117 14.29 1.02 -2.40
C ASP A 117 13.38 0.68 -1.21
N PHE A 118 12.30 1.45 -1.07
CA PHE A 118 11.42 1.43 0.09
C PHE A 118 10.06 0.80 -0.25
N PRO A 119 9.58 -0.19 0.54
CA PRO A 119 8.35 -0.90 0.25
C PRO A 119 7.11 -0.05 0.58
N ILE A 120 6.17 -0.03 -0.35
CA ILE A 120 4.87 0.64 -0.18
C ILE A 120 3.73 -0.33 -0.52
N VAL A 121 2.68 -0.31 0.32
CA VAL A 121 1.48 -1.13 0.14
C VAL A 121 0.27 -0.24 -0.08
N LEU A 122 -0.20 -0.13 -1.31
CA LEU A 122 -1.44 0.56 -1.61
C LEU A 122 -2.60 -0.21 -0.99
N TRP A 123 -3.46 0.45 -0.22
CA TRP A 123 -4.59 -0.22 0.45
C TRP A 123 -5.96 0.17 -0.13
N ALA A 124 -6.03 1.25 -0.92
CA ALA A 124 -7.29 1.77 -1.45
C ALA A 124 -7.91 0.89 -2.56
N PRO A 125 -9.25 0.87 -2.69
CA PRO A 125 -10.02 -0.15 -3.42
C PRO A 125 -9.78 -0.19 -4.93
N THR A 126 -9.40 0.92 -5.56
CA THR A 126 -9.02 0.96 -6.98
C THR A 126 -7.87 1.93 -7.20
N PHE A 127 -6.84 1.48 -7.91
CA PHE A 127 -5.69 2.32 -8.28
C PHE A 127 -5.48 2.42 -9.79
N SER A 128 -4.74 3.44 -10.22
CA SER A 128 -4.40 3.68 -11.64
C SER A 128 -3.66 2.49 -12.24
N SER A 129 -4.01 2.07 -13.46
CA SER A 129 -3.32 0.96 -14.12
C SER A 129 -1.87 1.26 -14.47
N GLU A 130 -1.45 2.53 -14.44
CA GLU A 130 -0.05 2.92 -14.64
C GLU A 130 0.87 2.31 -13.56
N LEU A 131 0.34 2.15 -12.34
CA LEU A 131 1.07 1.59 -11.20
C LEU A 131 1.32 0.08 -11.34
N LEU A 132 0.83 -0.55 -12.41
CA LEU A 132 1.17 -1.93 -12.76
C LEU A 132 2.51 -2.07 -13.49
N ASP A 133 3.16 -0.96 -13.87
CA ASP A 133 4.49 -1.03 -14.45
C ASP A 133 5.52 -1.44 -13.40
N ALA A 134 5.91 -2.72 -13.42
CA ALA A 134 6.86 -3.28 -12.48
C ALA A 134 8.28 -2.72 -12.62
N ASN A 135 8.62 -2.06 -13.73
CA ASN A 135 9.91 -1.39 -13.88
C ASN A 135 9.89 -0.03 -13.18
N GLU A 136 8.78 0.70 -13.26
CA GLU A 136 8.63 2.02 -12.63
C GLU A 136 8.21 1.97 -11.16
N TYR A 137 7.48 0.93 -10.76
CA TYR A 137 6.92 0.80 -9.41
C TYR A 137 7.29 -0.53 -8.76
N SER A 138 8.58 -0.89 -8.81
CA SER A 138 9.10 -2.19 -8.37
C SER A 138 8.97 -2.48 -6.87
N THR A 139 8.83 -1.44 -6.04
CA THR A 139 8.69 -1.55 -4.58
C THR A 139 7.24 -1.38 -4.10
N MET A 140 6.29 -1.35 -5.03
CA MET A 140 4.87 -1.20 -4.72
C MET A 140 4.13 -2.52 -4.79
N MET A 141 3.22 -2.73 -3.86
CA MET A 141 2.24 -3.82 -3.91
C MET A 141 0.85 -3.32 -3.53
N ALA A 142 -0.18 -4.03 -3.96
CA ALA A 142 -1.57 -3.71 -3.65
C ALA A 142 -2.37 -5.01 -3.45
N PRO A 143 -3.22 -5.11 -2.40
CA PRO A 143 -4.15 -6.19 -2.22
C PRO A 143 -5.48 -5.94 -2.96
N THR A 144 -5.61 -4.80 -3.66
CA THR A 144 -6.80 -4.36 -4.38
C THR A 144 -6.59 -4.46 -5.89
N TRP A 145 -7.62 -4.13 -6.68
CA TRP A 145 -7.54 -4.23 -8.14
C TRP A 145 -7.24 -2.88 -8.79
N SER A 146 -6.58 -2.91 -9.94
CA SER A 146 -6.35 -1.71 -10.76
C SER A 146 -7.57 -1.39 -11.63
N SER A 147 -7.66 -0.15 -12.09
CA SER A 147 -8.72 0.34 -12.98
C SER A 147 -8.88 -0.47 -14.28
N ILE A 148 -7.78 -0.99 -14.86
CA ILE A 148 -7.86 -1.84 -16.05
C ILE A 148 -8.61 -3.14 -15.78
N LYS A 149 -8.52 -3.71 -14.56
CA LYS A 149 -9.27 -4.91 -14.20
C LYS A 149 -10.77 -4.64 -14.13
N SER A 150 -11.16 -3.46 -13.65
CA SER A 150 -12.56 -3.01 -13.68
C SER A 150 -13.10 -2.93 -15.11
N VAL A 151 -12.36 -2.28 -16.02
CA VAL A 151 -12.75 -2.17 -17.44
C VAL A 151 -12.88 -3.55 -18.09
N THR A 152 -11.88 -4.42 -17.92
CA THR A 152 -11.92 -5.76 -18.54
C THR A 152 -13.10 -6.60 -18.06
N SER A 153 -13.51 -6.42 -16.80
CA SER A 153 -14.64 -7.13 -16.21
C SER A 153 -15.96 -6.69 -16.82
N ILE A 154 -16.12 -5.37 -17.01
CA ILE A 154 -17.31 -4.79 -17.67
C ILE A 154 -17.38 -5.24 -19.13
N THR A 155 -16.28 -5.13 -19.89
CA THR A 155 -16.28 -5.53 -21.31
C THR A 155 -16.60 -7.01 -21.50
N LYS A 156 -16.17 -7.85 -20.56
CA LYS A 156 -16.48 -9.27 -20.59
C LYS A 156 -17.96 -9.53 -20.31
N ALA A 157 -18.52 -8.86 -19.29
CA ALA A 157 -19.95 -8.94 -18.99
C ALA A 157 -20.81 -8.47 -20.17
N ASP A 158 -20.46 -7.36 -20.81
CA ASP A 158 -21.18 -6.85 -21.99
C ASP A 158 -21.12 -7.83 -23.16
N THR A 159 -19.97 -8.45 -23.38
CA THR A 159 -19.80 -9.47 -24.42
C THR A 159 -20.65 -10.70 -24.12
N ASP A 160 -20.68 -11.14 -22.87
CA ASP A 160 -21.47 -12.29 -22.44
C ASP A 160 -22.98 -12.01 -22.58
N ILE A 161 -23.45 -10.82 -22.20
CA ILE A 161 -24.84 -10.37 -22.38
C ILE A 161 -25.20 -10.32 -23.87
N THR A 162 -24.35 -9.70 -24.69
CA THR A 162 -24.58 -9.61 -26.15
C THR A 162 -24.65 -11.00 -26.78
N ASN A 163 -23.82 -11.94 -26.33
CA ASN A 163 -23.84 -13.32 -26.81
C ASN A 163 -25.10 -14.05 -26.34
N TYR A 164 -25.54 -13.84 -25.11
CA TYR A 164 -26.78 -14.38 -24.59
C TYR A 164 -28.00 -13.89 -25.39
N GLU A 165 -28.11 -12.58 -25.66
CA GLU A 165 -29.20 -12.01 -26.47
C GLU A 165 -29.21 -12.54 -27.91
N LYS A 166 -28.05 -12.77 -28.52
CA LYS A 166 -27.98 -13.39 -29.85
C LYS A 166 -28.50 -14.82 -29.88
N ILE A 167 -28.30 -15.58 -28.81
CA ILE A 167 -28.69 -17.00 -28.73
C ILE A 167 -30.16 -17.14 -28.31
N TYR A 168 -30.62 -16.29 -27.40
CA TYR A 168 -31.91 -16.47 -26.70
C TYR A 168 -32.89 -15.30 -26.85
N GLY A 169 -32.48 -14.15 -27.42
CA GLY A 169 -33.29 -12.95 -27.59
C GLY A 169 -34.04 -12.83 -28.92
N ALA A 170 -33.95 -13.84 -29.81
CA ALA A 170 -34.80 -13.89 -30.99
C ALA A 170 -36.19 -14.39 -30.60
N GLU A 171 -37.14 -13.47 -30.38
CA GLU A 171 -38.56 -13.85 -30.29
C GLU A 171 -39.00 -14.46 -31.64
N PRO A 172 -39.65 -15.65 -31.64
CA PRO A 172 -40.22 -16.20 -32.85
C PRO A 172 -41.44 -15.37 -33.27
N ASN A 173 -41.31 -14.62 -34.36
CA ASN A 173 -42.43 -14.02 -35.10
C ASN A 173 -43.18 -15.09 -35.90
#